data_AF-A0AAU6XZR9-F1
#
_entry.id   AF-A0AAU6XZR9-F1
#
_cell.length_a   1.000
_cell.length_b   1.000
_cell.length_c   1.000
_cell.angle_alpha   90.00
_cell.angle_beta   90.00
_cell.angle_gamma   90.00
#
_symmetry.space_group_name_H-M   'P 1'
#
loop_
_entity.id
_entity.type
_entity.pdbx_description
1 polymer ?
#
loop_
_entity_poly.entity_id
_entity_poly.type
_entity_poly.pdbx_seq_one_letter_code
_entity_poly.pdbx_strand_id
1 'polypeptide(L)'
;MKPVNSRDLKRAYLAFTAYFLLLLFFSIASVYLFFLTSDREVAQLNERVKQSEKLISIRNNINNNFDIIIMRMAQLSQYTKVNSVELNNENLLLNDIQESNLKIQAALQQNSLPLKSFELYKKMSDNISTVATIKDSLFTTRFQIESARLQLQSCNRTNNSAVNKLKNFRR
;
A
#
# COMPACT_ATOMS: atom_id res chain seq x y z
N MET A 1 30.79 -86.56 -14.08
CA MET A 1 29.97 -85.39 -13.68
C MET A 1 30.02 -85.26 -12.16
N LYS A 2 30.61 -84.19 -11.62
CA LYS A 2 30.71 -84.00 -10.15
C LYS A 2 29.32 -83.72 -9.58
N PRO A 3 28.91 -84.39 -8.47
CA PRO A 3 27.63 -84.13 -7.86
C PRO A 3 27.63 -82.69 -7.34
N VAL A 4 26.78 -81.86 -7.95
CA VAL A 4 26.56 -80.48 -7.51
C VAL A 4 25.93 -80.56 -6.12
N ASN A 5 26.62 -80.00 -5.12
CA ASN A 5 26.13 -79.93 -3.75
C ASN A 5 24.85 -79.09 -3.71
N SER A 6 23.70 -79.74 -3.86
CA SER A 6 22.39 -79.13 -4.06
C SER A 6 21.95 -78.24 -2.89
N ARG A 7 22.57 -78.42 -1.71
CA ARG A 7 22.39 -77.56 -0.53
C ARG A 7 23.02 -76.18 -0.67
N ASP A 8 24.25 -76.10 -1.18
CA ASP A 8 24.93 -74.81 -1.35
C ASP A 8 24.26 -73.98 -2.45
N LEU A 9 23.80 -74.64 -3.52
CA LEU A 9 23.08 -73.98 -4.60
C LEU A 9 21.75 -73.39 -4.13
N LYS A 10 20.98 -74.13 -3.32
CA LYS A 10 19.73 -73.64 -2.72
C LYS A 10 19.95 -72.48 -1.76
N ARG A 11 21.02 -72.53 -0.95
CA ARG A 11 21.37 -71.45 -0.01
C ARG A 11 21.80 -70.18 -0.73
N ALA A 12 22.61 -70.30 -1.78
CA ALA A 12 23.02 -69.18 -2.62
C ALA A 12 21.82 -68.54 -3.34
N TYR A 13 20.90 -69.35 -3.87
CA TYR A 13 19.67 -68.85 -4.48
C TYR A 13 18.78 -68.11 -3.47
N LEU A 14 18.59 -68.66 -2.26
CA LEU A 14 17.83 -67.99 -1.20
C LEU A 14 18.43 -66.64 -0.80
N ALA A 15 19.76 -66.58 -0.65
CA ALA A 15 20.46 -65.34 -0.36
C ALA A 15 20.28 -64.32 -1.50
N PHE A 16 20.45 -64.75 -2.76
CA PHE A 16 20.24 -63.91 -3.94
C PHE A 16 18.81 -63.37 -4.00
N THR A 17 17.80 -64.23 -3.81
CA THR A 17 16.39 -63.80 -3.79
C THR A 17 16.11 -62.82 -2.65
N ALA A 18 16.69 -63.03 -1.46
CA ALA A 18 16.53 -62.09 -0.35
C ALA A 18 17.16 -60.72 -0.65
N TYR A 19 18.36 -60.67 -1.21
CA TYR A 19 18.99 -59.42 -1.63
C TYR A 19 18.21 -58.73 -2.74
N PHE A 20 17.69 -59.49 -3.71
CA PHE A 20 16.87 -58.95 -4.79
C PHE A 20 15.56 -58.35 -4.28
N LEU A 21 14.87 -59.03 -3.36
CA LEU A 21 13.64 -58.52 -2.74
C LEU A 21 13.91 -57.26 -1.90
N LEU A 22 15.02 -57.23 -1.15
CA LEU A 22 15.41 -56.07 -0.37
C LEU A 22 15.70 -54.87 -1.28
N LEU A 23 16.43 -55.08 -2.37
CA LEU A 23 16.75 -54.04 -3.35
C LEU A 23 15.48 -53.53 -4.05
N LEU A 24 14.56 -54.42 -4.41
CA LEU A 24 13.27 -54.06 -4.98
C LEU A 24 12.43 -53.24 -4.00
N PHE A 25 12.36 -53.64 -2.73
CA PHE A 25 11.68 -52.88 -1.69
C PHE A 25 12.31 -51.49 -1.50
N PHE A 26 13.63 -51.41 -1.45
CA PHE A 26 14.34 -50.14 -1.29
C PHE A 26 14.12 -49.20 -2.48
N SER A 27 14.06 -49.75 -3.69
CA SER A 27 13.75 -48.98 -4.90
C SER A 27 12.33 -48.45 -4.91
N ILE A 28 11.35 -49.21 -4.43
CA ILE A 28 9.96 -48.73 -4.33
C ILE A 28 9.86 -47.66 -3.23
N ALA A 29 10.51 -47.89 -2.08
CA ALA A 29 10.51 -46.97 -0.95
C ALA A 29 11.17 -45.63 -1.30
N SER A 30 12.26 -45.62 -2.07
CA SER A 30 12.92 -44.39 -2.49
C SER A 30 12.03 -43.54 -3.40
N VAL A 31 11.35 -44.16 -4.36
CA VAL A 31 10.40 -43.48 -5.25
C VAL A 31 9.20 -42.95 -4.46
N TYR A 32 8.67 -43.73 -3.52
CA TYR A 32 7.58 -43.29 -2.65
C TYR A 32 7.96 -42.07 -1.79
N LEU A 33 9.13 -42.11 -1.15
CA LEU A 33 9.63 -40.99 -0.34
C LEU A 33 9.92 -39.75 -1.19
N PHE A 34 10.38 -39.93 -2.42
CA PHE A 34 10.59 -38.83 -3.37
C PHE A 34 9.27 -38.09 -3.66
N PHE A 35 8.22 -38.81 -4.04
CA PHE A 35 6.91 -38.20 -4.29
C PHE A 35 6.32 -37.55 -3.03
N LEU A 36 6.40 -38.22 -1.87
CA LEU A 36 5.92 -37.67 -0.61
C LEU A 36 6.63 -36.36 -0.24
N THR A 37 7.93 -36.27 -0.50
CA THR A 37 8.73 -35.07 -0.23
C THR A 37 8.39 -33.97 -1.22
N SER A 38 8.31 -34.31 -2.51
CA SER A 38 7.92 -33.39 -3.57
C SER A 38 6.57 -32.73 -3.30
N ASP A 39 5.56 -33.50 -2.88
CA ASP A 39 4.23 -32.96 -2.58
C ASP A 39 4.26 -31.98 -1.40
N ARG A 40 5.06 -32.28 -0.37
CA ARG A 40 5.23 -31.38 0.79
C ARG A 40 5.99 -30.11 0.43
N GLU A 41 7.04 -30.21 -0.37
CA GLU A 41 7.81 -29.05 -0.83
C GLU A 41 6.94 -28.15 -1.71
N VAL A 42 6.15 -28.72 -2.63
CA VAL A 42 5.22 -27.96 -3.47
C VAL A 42 4.15 -27.27 -2.63
N ALA A 43 3.60 -27.94 -1.62
CA ALA A 43 2.63 -27.32 -0.70
C ALA A 43 3.24 -26.14 0.07
N GLN A 44 4.43 -26.33 0.65
CA GLN A 44 5.13 -25.27 1.37
C GLN A 44 5.54 -24.10 0.45
N LEU A 45 5.94 -24.40 -0.78
CA LEU A 45 6.28 -23.38 -1.77
C LEU A 45 5.04 -22.57 -2.15
N ASN A 46 3.91 -23.23 -2.40
CA ASN A 46 2.64 -22.55 -2.70
C ASN A 46 2.18 -21.64 -1.55
N GLU A 47 2.34 -22.06 -0.30
CA GLU A 47 2.03 -21.21 0.85
C GLU A 47 2.92 -19.96 0.89
N ARG A 48 4.23 -20.11 0.67
CA ARG A 48 5.17 -18.98 0.63
C ARG A 48 4.88 -18.03 -0.54
N VAL A 49 4.53 -18.57 -1.70
CA VAL A 49 4.12 -17.78 -2.87
C VAL A 49 2.86 -16.98 -2.56
N LYS A 50 1.83 -17.60 -1.99
CA LYS A 50 0.59 -16.90 -1.58
C LYS A 50 0.87 -15.77 -0.57
N GLN A 51 1.73 -16.00 0.41
CA GLN A 51 2.12 -14.96 1.37
C GLN A 51 2.86 -13.81 0.69
N SER A 52 3.75 -14.11 -0.26
CA SER A 52 4.47 -13.11 -1.06
C SER A 52 3.52 -12.31 -1.96
N GLU A 53 2.60 -12.97 -2.66
CA GLU A 53 1.59 -12.31 -3.50
C GLU A 53 0.70 -11.38 -2.68
N LYS A 54 0.28 -11.82 -1.48
CA LYS A 54 -0.48 -10.97 -0.55
C LYS A 54 0.31 -9.72 -0.17
N LEU A 55 1.60 -9.87 0.15
CA LEU A 55 2.49 -8.75 0.47
C LEU A 55 2.67 -7.79 -0.71
N ILE A 56 2.85 -8.31 -1.92
CA ILE A 56 2.98 -7.51 -3.14
C ILE A 56 1.67 -6.75 -3.41
N SER A 57 0.52 -7.40 -3.28
CA SER A 57 -0.79 -6.78 -3.44
C SER A 57 -0.99 -5.62 -2.46
N ILE A 58 -0.64 -5.81 -1.18
CA ILE A 58 -0.70 -4.74 -0.17
C ILE A 58 0.22 -3.57 -0.55
N ARG A 59 1.46 -3.86 -0.96
CA ARG A 59 2.41 -2.83 -1.36
C ARG A 59 1.91 -2.03 -2.57
N ASN A 60 1.36 -2.71 -3.58
CA ASN A 60 0.79 -2.05 -4.75
C ASN A 60 -0.40 -1.17 -4.38
N ASN A 61 -1.29 -1.63 -3.50
CA ASN A 61 -2.40 -0.82 -3.02
C ASN A 61 -1.89 0.44 -2.29
N ILE A 62 -0.91 0.30 -1.39
CA ILE A 62 -0.32 1.45 -0.68
C ILE A 62 0.31 2.43 -1.68
N ASN A 63 1.13 1.94 -2.62
CA ASN A 63 1.77 2.79 -3.63
C ASN A 63 0.75 3.54 -4.51
N ASN A 64 -0.30 2.86 -4.97
CA ASN A 64 -1.36 3.51 -5.76
C ASN A 64 -2.02 4.66 -5.00
N ASN A 65 -2.27 4.50 -3.69
CA ASN A 65 -2.83 5.58 -2.87
C ASN A 65 -1.82 6.74 -2.70
N PHE A 66 -0.52 6.46 -2.56
CA PHE A 66 0.50 7.51 -2.56
C PHE A 66 0.58 8.25 -3.89
N ASP A 67 0.48 7.57 -5.02
CA ASP A 67 0.47 8.19 -6.34
C ASP A 67 -0.72 9.13 -6.51
N ILE A 68 -1.91 8.72 -6.03
CA ILE A 68 -3.10 9.60 -5.98
C ILE A 68 -2.79 10.84 -5.13
N ILE A 69 -2.22 10.68 -3.94
CA ILE A 69 -1.89 11.82 -3.07
C ILE A 69 -0.90 12.77 -3.76
N ILE A 70 0.15 12.24 -4.40
CA ILE A 70 1.15 13.05 -5.12
C ILE A 70 0.49 13.81 -6.28
N MET A 71 -0.34 13.12 -7.08
CA MET A 71 -1.07 13.73 -8.18
C MET A 71 -1.99 14.86 -7.68
N ARG A 72 -2.74 14.61 -6.60
CA ARG A 72 -3.64 15.59 -5.97
C ARG A 72 -2.86 16.77 -5.41
N MET A 73 -1.72 16.54 -4.75
CA MET A 73 -0.83 17.60 -4.27
C MET A 73 -0.29 18.46 -5.40
N ALA A 74 0.07 17.85 -6.55
CA ALA A 74 0.51 18.59 -7.74
C ALA A 74 -0.61 19.44 -8.36
N GLN A 75 -1.86 18.95 -8.36
CA GLN A 75 -3.02 19.75 -8.75
C GLN A 75 -3.22 20.94 -7.80
N LEU A 76 -3.11 20.67 -6.50
CA LEU A 76 -3.17 21.64 -5.41
C LEU A 76 -2.05 22.70 -5.45
N SER A 77 -0.95 22.50 -6.17
CA SER A 77 0.09 23.52 -6.36
C SER A 77 -0.15 24.43 -7.57
N GLN A 78 -1.06 24.05 -8.48
CA GLN A 78 -1.39 24.85 -9.68
C GLN A 78 -2.45 25.93 -9.40
N TYR A 79 -3.18 25.83 -8.28
CA TYR A 79 -4.12 26.86 -7.85
C TYR A 79 -3.38 28.05 -7.25
N THR A 80 -3.13 29.05 -8.10
CA THR A 80 -2.45 30.30 -7.72
C THR A 80 -3.44 31.46 -7.54
N LYS A 81 -4.70 31.33 -7.99
CA LYS A 81 -5.68 32.42 -7.98
C LYS A 81 -6.76 32.21 -6.92
N VAL A 82 -6.91 33.22 -6.06
CA VAL A 82 -7.90 33.25 -4.99
C VAL A 82 -9.26 33.63 -5.58
N ASN A 83 -9.97 32.65 -6.14
CA ASN A 83 -11.39 32.79 -6.46
C ASN A 83 -12.20 31.78 -5.63
N SER A 84 -13.43 32.14 -5.24
CA SER A 84 -14.29 31.32 -4.38
C SER A 84 -14.52 29.90 -4.92
N VAL A 85 -14.60 29.75 -6.25
CA VAL A 85 -14.72 28.46 -6.93
C VAL A 85 -13.43 27.64 -6.85
N GLU A 86 -12.27 28.29 -6.98
CA GLU A 86 -10.95 27.62 -6.85
C GLU A 86 -10.71 27.19 -5.40
N LEU A 87 -11.10 27.99 -4.41
CA LEU A 87 -11.03 27.61 -3.00
C LEU A 87 -11.87 26.36 -2.68
N ASN A 88 -13.10 26.27 -3.22
CA ASN A 88 -13.93 25.09 -2.99
C ASN A 88 -13.30 23.82 -3.61
N ASN A 89 -12.70 23.95 -4.79
CA ASN A 89 -11.99 22.86 -5.44
C ASN A 89 -10.72 22.45 -4.67
N GLU A 90 -9.97 23.40 -4.10
CA GLU A 90 -8.82 23.09 -3.23
C GLU A 90 -9.26 22.27 -1.99
N ASN A 91 -10.40 22.59 -1.40
CA ASN A 91 -10.92 21.86 -0.24
C ASN A 91 -11.33 20.41 -0.60
N LEU A 92 -11.96 20.21 -1.76
CA LEU A 92 -12.27 18.86 -2.26
C LEU A 92 -10.99 18.04 -2.44
N LEU A 93 -9.95 18.62 -3.03
CA LEU A 93 -8.67 17.93 -3.24
C LEU A 93 -7.95 17.62 -1.91
N LEU A 94 -8.08 18.48 -0.89
CA LEU A 94 -7.54 18.23 0.45
C LEU A 94 -8.26 17.06 1.13
N ASN A 95 -9.59 17.00 1.03
CA ASN A 95 -10.37 15.86 1.56
C ASN A 95 -9.99 14.55 0.86
N ASP A 96 -9.83 14.54 -0.46
CA ASP A 96 -9.35 13.38 -1.23
C ASP A 96 -7.98 12.88 -0.72
N ILE A 97 -7.05 13.80 -0.41
CA ILE A 97 -5.73 13.47 0.15
C ILE A 97 -5.88 12.85 1.54
N GLN A 98 -6.70 13.44 2.41
CA GLN A 98 -6.92 12.93 3.76
C GLN A 98 -7.57 11.55 3.74
N GLU A 99 -8.58 11.33 2.90
CA GLU A 99 -9.23 10.03 2.75
C GLU A 99 -8.25 8.96 2.23
N SER A 100 -7.44 9.30 1.24
CA SER A 100 -6.39 8.41 0.71
C SER A 100 -5.36 8.07 1.78
N ASN A 101 -5.00 9.05 2.63
CA ASN A 101 -4.07 8.84 3.74
C ASN A 101 -4.67 7.92 4.82
N LEU A 102 -5.96 8.06 5.14
CA LEU A 102 -6.66 7.17 6.06
C LEU A 102 -6.72 5.73 5.53
N LYS A 103 -6.93 5.54 4.22
CA LYS A 103 -6.87 4.22 3.58
C LYS A 103 -5.48 3.57 3.72
N ILE A 104 -4.41 4.35 3.57
CA ILE A 104 -3.04 3.89 3.80
C ILE A 104 -2.86 3.48 5.27
N GLN A 105 -3.28 4.31 6.23
CA GLN A 105 -3.18 3.99 7.66
C GLN A 105 -3.96 2.73 8.02
N ALA A 106 -5.17 2.55 7.49
CA ALA A 106 -5.96 1.35 7.69
C ALA A 106 -5.27 0.10 7.11
N ALA A 107 -4.70 0.20 5.91
CA ALA A 107 -3.94 -0.89 5.29
C ALA A 107 -2.68 -1.26 6.09
N LEU A 108 -2.01 -0.26 6.68
CA LEU A 108 -0.85 -0.45 7.56
C LEU A 108 -1.22 -1.08 8.91
N GLN A 109 -2.36 -0.70 9.51
CA GLN A 109 -2.83 -1.25 10.78
C GLN A 109 -3.30 -2.71 10.65
N GLN A 110 -3.99 -3.05 9.56
CA GLN A 110 -4.44 -4.43 9.30
C GLN A 110 -3.29 -5.39 9.01
N ASN A 111 -2.14 -4.88 8.56
CA ASN A 111 -0.99 -5.68 8.18
C ASN A 111 0.23 -5.26 9.00
N SER A 112 0.21 -5.55 10.31
CA SER A 112 1.27 -5.26 11.29
C SER A 112 2.51 -6.16 11.12
N LEU A 113 2.90 -6.43 9.88
CA LEU A 113 4.16 -7.13 9.61
C LEU A 113 5.31 -6.15 9.91
N PRO A 114 6.29 -6.52 10.76
CA PRO A 114 7.39 -5.66 11.19
C PRO A 114 8.44 -5.55 10.08
N LEU A 115 8.04 -5.12 8.89
CA LEU A 115 8.94 -4.85 7.77
C LEU A 115 9.32 -3.37 7.81
N LYS A 116 10.62 -3.08 7.68
CA LYS A 116 11.17 -1.71 7.63
C LYS A 116 10.51 -0.83 6.55
N SER A 117 9.98 -1.43 5.48
CA SER A 117 9.22 -0.69 4.46
C SER A 117 7.88 -0.14 4.99
N PHE A 118 7.21 -0.84 5.90
CA PHE A 118 5.94 -0.39 6.50
C PHE A 118 6.18 0.78 7.46
N GLU A 119 7.32 0.81 8.15
CA GLU A 119 7.74 1.95 8.95
C GLU A 119 7.94 3.22 8.10
N LEU A 120 8.56 3.07 6.92
CA LEU A 120 8.69 4.17 5.97
C LEU A 120 7.32 4.68 5.50
N TYR A 121 6.41 3.78 5.09
CA TYR A 121 5.06 4.17 4.69
C TYR A 121 4.29 4.86 5.81
N LYS A 122 4.43 4.40 7.05
CA LYS A 122 3.86 5.04 8.23
C LYS A 122 4.39 6.47 8.40
N LYS A 123 5.72 6.64 8.39
CA LYS A 123 6.34 7.96 8.49
C LYS A 123 5.90 8.91 7.37
N MET A 124 5.78 8.40 6.15
CA MET A 124 5.32 9.19 5.01
C MET A 124 3.85 9.60 5.15
N SER A 125 2.99 8.69 5.62
CA SER A 125 1.58 8.97 5.94
C SER A 125 1.43 10.03 7.04
N ASP A 126 2.25 9.96 8.10
CA ASP A 126 2.26 10.93 9.20
C ASP A 126 2.69 12.33 8.70
N ASN A 127 3.68 12.38 7.82
CA ASN A 127 4.12 13.63 7.18
C ASN A 127 3.02 14.23 6.30
N ILE A 128 2.29 13.41 5.53
CA ILE A 128 1.16 13.88 4.71
C ILE A 128 0.04 14.45 5.58
N SER A 129 -0.27 13.79 6.71
CA SER A 129 -1.26 14.30 7.67
C SER A 129 -0.85 15.66 8.22
N THR A 130 0.43 15.83 8.57
CA THR A 130 0.99 17.10 9.03
C THR A 130 0.87 18.19 7.95
N VAL A 131 1.25 17.89 6.71
CA VAL A 131 1.17 18.83 5.58
C VAL A 131 -0.29 19.22 5.29
N ALA A 132 -1.21 18.26 5.31
CA ALA A 132 -2.64 18.54 5.10
C ALA A 132 -3.19 19.47 6.18
N THR A 133 -2.83 19.27 7.44
CA THR A 133 -3.23 20.12 8.56
C THR A 133 -2.71 21.55 8.39
N ILE A 134 -1.42 21.70 8.03
CA ILE A 134 -0.82 23.01 7.76
C ILE A 134 -1.54 23.69 6.58
N LYS A 135 -1.86 22.95 5.51
CA LYS A 135 -2.52 23.50 4.33
C LYS A 135 -3.95 23.95 4.63
N ASP A 136 -4.70 23.20 5.45
CA ASP A 136 -6.04 23.58 5.91
C ASP A 136 -6.03 24.86 6.78
N SER A 137 -5.04 24.96 7.66
CA SER A 137 -4.78 26.16 8.47
C SER A 137 -4.53 27.39 7.59
N LEU A 138 -3.72 27.19 6.54
CA LEU A 138 -3.33 28.23 5.60
C LEU A 138 -4.50 28.63 4.70
N PHE A 139 -5.35 27.68 4.30
CA PHE A 139 -6.60 27.92 3.59
C PHE A 139 -7.55 28.79 4.42
N THR A 140 -7.80 28.41 5.67
CA THR A 140 -8.66 29.17 6.60
C THR A 140 -8.17 30.60 6.77
N THR A 141 -6.86 30.77 6.94
CA THR A 141 -6.24 32.10 7.07
C THR A 141 -6.42 32.93 5.80
N ARG A 142 -6.19 32.33 4.61
CA ARG A 142 -6.38 33.02 3.33
C ARG A 142 -7.82 33.44 3.09
N PHE A 143 -8.78 32.58 3.41
CA PHE A 143 -10.19 32.89 3.33
C PHE A 143 -10.56 34.09 4.22
N GLN A 144 -10.06 34.11 5.47
CA GLN A 144 -10.27 35.23 6.38
C GLN A 144 -9.68 36.54 5.83
N ILE A 145 -8.45 36.51 5.29
CA ILE A 145 -7.81 37.69 4.69
C ILE A 145 -8.64 38.24 3.53
N GLU A 146 -9.11 37.38 2.62
CA GLU A 146 -9.89 37.82 1.46
C GLU A 146 -11.26 38.37 1.89
N SER A 147 -11.91 37.74 2.87
CA SER A 147 -13.16 38.25 3.44
C SER A 147 -12.99 39.64 4.05
N ALA A 148 -11.91 39.87 4.80
CA ALA A 148 -11.59 41.17 5.40
C ALA A 148 -11.27 42.21 4.32
N ARG A 149 -10.56 41.82 3.26
CA ARG A 149 -10.26 42.69 2.11
C ARG A 149 -11.54 43.15 1.40
N LEU A 150 -12.48 42.23 1.16
CA LEU A 150 -13.77 42.53 0.55
C LEU A 150 -14.62 43.46 1.43
N GLN A 151 -14.62 43.23 2.75
CA GLN A 151 -15.31 44.11 3.71
C GLN A 151 -14.69 45.51 3.73
N LEU A 152 -13.36 45.63 3.74
CA LEU A 152 -12.66 46.91 3.67
C LEU A 152 -12.95 47.65 2.36
N GLN A 153 -12.96 46.94 1.24
CA GLN A 153 -13.27 47.52 -0.06
C GLN A 153 -14.72 48.01 -0.14
N SER A 154 -15.66 47.24 0.42
CA SER A 154 -17.07 47.64 0.56
C SER A 154 -17.25 48.86 1.46
N CYS A 155 -16.55 48.91 2.59
CA CYS A 155 -16.54 50.06 3.50
C CYS A 155 -15.99 51.30 2.80
N ASN A 156 -14.85 51.19 2.11
CA ASN A 156 -14.26 52.30 1.36
C ASN A 156 -15.20 52.79 0.23
N ARG A 157 -15.88 51.87 -0.47
CA ARG A 157 -16.86 52.22 -1.50
C ARG A 157 -18.07 52.95 -0.93
N THR A 158 -18.59 52.50 0.20
CA THR A 158 -19.69 53.15 0.94
C THR A 158 -19.27 54.53 1.44
N ASN A 159 -18.06 54.65 2.00
CA ASN A 159 -17.51 55.91 2.49
C ASN A 159 -17.35 56.92 1.34
N ASN A 160 -16.75 56.51 0.21
CA ASN A 160 -16.63 57.37 -0.96
C ASN A 160 -17.98 57.78 -1.53
N SER A 161 -18.98 56.90 -1.52
CA SER A 161 -20.35 57.23 -1.92
C SER A 161 -20.99 58.26 -0.99
N ALA A 162 -20.81 58.12 0.33
CA ALA A 162 -21.29 59.07 1.33
C ALA A 162 -20.59 60.43 1.21
N VAL A 163 -19.27 60.46 1.04
CA VAL A 163 -18.48 61.69 0.81
C VAL A 163 -18.93 62.39 -0.47
N ASN A 164 -19.14 61.65 -1.56
CA ASN A 164 -19.65 62.22 -2.82
C ASN A 164 -21.06 62.78 -2.68
N LYS A 165 -21.95 62.11 -1.93
CA LYS A 165 -23.28 62.66 -1.60
C LYS A 165 -23.18 63.96 -0.78
N LEU A 166 -22.34 64.00 0.25
CA LEU A 166 -22.13 65.21 1.07
C LEU A 166 -21.54 66.37 0.26
N LYS A 167 -20.62 66.10 -0.67
CA LYS A 167 -20.08 67.11 -1.58
C LYS A 167 -21.15 67.69 -2.52
N ASN A 168 -22.06 66.86 -3.02
CA ASN A 168 -23.16 67.31 -3.87
C ASN A 168 -24.25 68.08 -3.12
N PHE A 169 -24.39 67.89 -1.80
CA PHE A 169 -25.33 68.66 -0.96
C PHE A 169 -24.79 70.04 -0.54
N ARG A 170 -23.49 70.30 -0.70
CA ARG A 170 -22.83 71.56 -0.26
C ARG A 170 -22.65 72.59 -1.39
N ARG A 171 -23.29 72.36 -2.54
CA ARG A 171 -23.29 73.25 -3.72
C ARG A 171 -24.71 73.71 -3.99
#